data_AF-R4W6F7-F1
#
_entry.id   AF-R4W6F7-F1
#
_cell.length_a   1.000
_cell.length_b   1.000
_cell.length_c   1.000
_cell.angle_alpha   90.00
_cell.angle_beta   90.00
_cell.angle_gamma   90.00
#
_symmetry.space_group_name_H-M   'P 1'
#
loop_
_entity.id
_entity.type
_entity.pdbx_description
1 polymer ?
#
loop_
_entity_poly.entity_id
_entity_poly.type
_entity_poly.pdbx_seq_one_letter_code
_entity_poly.pdbx_strand_id
1 'polypeptide(L)'
;MAESIDLQNELRELRESLEAIPAVEEPPQPLLRVLGSARSEQSWNTLLTYFLDPDQPHGFDASLLTQFLDLVDEHTVAPLDYYYRDLQTVRVDSEVSSPQNNRPDIVIRVPDKWFVCIECKVDAPEGQNQLQRYLNDPNIGGEEKEDYPDDGDFYVFLSRRGGNHAGSDGFADLYWEDVATVLQTELNRNRGQYPELSVNQLADFLNTIRGVTNMEPDDFTETQKEKIQLLAEYRDEIDELFGAADSLRSSLARNGEWAPPFLEIAEERDIWSEEWHARPDKYGCLFRDGWYLDGEGDPTTEVSDTREDGGHRLHLIHLIRNESSFRDGELTMKLRSSTNNDIRSEFHRRFNSDRWQEQLKPMLGKRDITNKGNKQDYTTKTYDVNQSRLPGSYFETLATAFEEHQQVAEIADQIHQEAVGGASLD
;
A
#
# COMPACT_ATOMS: atom_id res chain seq x y z
N MET A 1 10.99 24.18 -7.20
CA MET A 1 9.66 24.83 -7.02
C MET A 1 8.59 24.14 -7.85
N ALA A 2 8.79 23.89 -9.15
CA ALA A 2 7.83 23.12 -9.95
C ALA A 2 7.65 21.66 -9.46
N GLU A 3 8.74 20.91 -9.27
CA GLU A 3 8.70 19.52 -8.74
C GLU A 3 8.01 19.40 -7.37
N SER A 4 8.27 20.35 -6.46
CA SER A 4 7.63 20.38 -5.14
C SER A 4 6.13 20.66 -5.19
N ILE A 5 5.64 21.34 -6.23
CA ILE A 5 4.22 21.60 -6.43
C ILE A 5 3.54 20.36 -7.05
N ASP A 6 4.24 19.66 -7.93
CA ASP A 6 3.78 18.40 -8.54
C ASP A 6 3.56 17.32 -7.48
N LEU A 7 4.60 17.07 -6.67
CA LEU A 7 4.55 16.10 -5.58
C LEU A 7 3.45 16.43 -4.56
N GLN A 8 3.18 17.72 -4.32
CA GLN A 8 2.07 18.14 -3.46
C GLN A 8 0.69 17.84 -4.05
N ASN A 9 0.53 17.94 -5.36
CA ASN A 9 -0.72 17.58 -6.03
C ASN A 9 -0.91 16.06 -6.03
N GLU A 10 0.12 15.29 -6.37
CA GLU A 10 0.10 13.82 -6.35
C GLU A 10 -0.25 13.28 -4.96
N LEU A 11 0.36 13.81 -3.90
CA LEU A 11 0.04 13.41 -2.52
C LEU A 11 -1.37 13.81 -2.08
N ARG A 12 -1.91 14.91 -2.61
CA ARG A 12 -3.31 15.27 -2.38
C ARG A 12 -4.24 14.27 -3.04
N GLU A 13 -3.95 13.86 -4.28
CA GLU A 13 -4.71 12.85 -5.01
C GLU A 13 -4.65 11.48 -4.32
N LEU A 14 -3.47 11.06 -3.85
CA LEU A 14 -3.34 9.85 -3.04
C LEU A 14 -4.19 9.92 -1.77
N ARG A 15 -4.17 11.06 -1.07
CA ARG A 15 -4.96 11.25 0.16
C ARG A 15 -6.46 11.18 -0.13
N GLU A 16 -6.94 11.89 -1.15
CA GLU A 16 -8.34 11.88 -1.54
C GLU A 16 -8.78 10.46 -1.95
N SER A 17 -7.93 9.74 -2.68
CA SER A 17 -8.16 8.35 -3.06
C SER A 17 -8.22 7.41 -1.85
N LEU A 18 -7.35 7.59 -0.87
CA LEU A 18 -7.32 6.78 0.35
C LEU A 18 -8.49 7.09 1.30
N GLU A 19 -8.92 8.34 1.39
CA GLU A 19 -10.12 8.75 2.15
C GLU A 19 -11.43 8.29 1.47
N ALA A 20 -11.42 8.10 0.15
CA ALA A 20 -12.54 7.55 -0.60
C ALA A 20 -12.72 6.03 -0.40
N ILE A 21 -11.67 5.31 0.02
CA ILE A 21 -11.76 3.89 0.36
C ILE A 21 -12.49 3.76 1.72
N PRO A 22 -13.69 3.14 1.77
CA PRO A 22 -14.48 3.07 3.00
C PRO A 22 -13.74 2.29 4.11
N ALA A 23 -13.63 2.89 5.29
CA ALA A 23 -13.01 2.29 6.47
C ALA A 23 -13.91 1.27 7.21
N VAL A 24 -14.79 0.58 6.48
CA VAL A 24 -15.79 -0.33 7.06
C VAL A 24 -15.26 -1.76 6.96
N GLU A 25 -15.44 -2.57 8.01
CA GLU A 25 -15.03 -3.99 8.04
C GLU A 25 -15.69 -4.81 6.92
N GLU A 26 -16.90 -4.41 6.50
CA GLU A 26 -17.58 -4.90 5.30
C GLU A 26 -18.01 -3.71 4.43
N PRO A 27 -17.59 -3.62 3.16
CA PRO A 27 -18.08 -2.59 2.25
C PRO A 27 -19.58 -2.76 1.97
N PRO A 28 -20.27 -1.68 1.57
CA PRO A 28 -21.68 -1.75 1.23
C PRO A 28 -21.92 -2.79 0.13
N GLN A 29 -22.91 -3.66 0.33
CA GLN A 29 -23.26 -4.67 -0.67
C GLN A 29 -23.72 -4.00 -1.97
N PRO A 30 -23.29 -4.51 -3.14
CA PRO A 30 -23.76 -3.98 -4.42
C PRO A 30 -25.27 -4.02 -4.55
N LEU A 31 -25.85 -3.09 -5.33
CA LEU A 31 -27.29 -2.89 -5.40
C LEU A 31 -28.04 -4.17 -5.80
N LEU A 32 -27.53 -4.92 -6.78
CA LEU A 32 -28.15 -6.17 -7.20
C LEU A 32 -28.13 -7.24 -6.10
N ARG A 33 -27.13 -7.23 -5.21
CA ARG A 33 -27.06 -8.14 -4.06
C ARG A 33 -28.09 -7.75 -3.01
N VAL A 34 -28.25 -6.45 -2.74
CA VAL A 34 -29.31 -5.91 -1.87
C VAL A 34 -30.71 -6.27 -2.40
N LEU A 35 -30.91 -6.18 -3.72
CA LEU A 35 -32.16 -6.52 -4.39
C LEU A 35 -32.38 -8.03 -4.57
N GLY A 36 -31.46 -8.89 -4.10
CA GLY A 36 -31.53 -10.34 -4.27
C GLY A 36 -31.45 -10.79 -5.74
N SER A 37 -30.99 -9.92 -6.63
CA SER A 37 -30.91 -10.11 -8.08
C SER A 37 -29.47 -10.22 -8.59
N ALA A 38 -28.50 -10.39 -7.69
CA ALA A 38 -27.08 -10.50 -8.03
C ALA A 38 -26.76 -11.61 -9.04
N ARG A 39 -27.57 -12.68 -9.08
CA ARG A 39 -27.42 -13.82 -9.99
C ARG A 39 -28.50 -13.86 -11.09
N SER A 40 -29.24 -12.78 -11.27
CA SER A 40 -30.30 -12.68 -12.28
C SER A 40 -29.70 -12.32 -13.64
N GLU A 41 -29.71 -13.28 -14.58
CA GLU A 41 -29.28 -13.06 -15.98
C GLU A 41 -30.02 -11.87 -16.60
N GLN A 42 -31.34 -11.78 -16.40
CA GLN A 42 -32.15 -10.68 -16.92
C GLN A 42 -31.68 -9.31 -16.38
N SER A 43 -31.31 -9.24 -15.10
CA SER A 43 -30.82 -7.99 -14.49
C SER A 43 -29.45 -7.59 -15.05
N TRP A 44 -28.57 -8.56 -15.30
CA TRP A 44 -27.27 -8.32 -15.92
C TRP A 44 -27.42 -7.89 -17.37
N ASN A 45 -28.28 -8.54 -18.14
CA ASN A 45 -28.57 -8.20 -19.53
C ASN A 45 -29.12 -6.77 -19.63
N THR A 46 -30.02 -6.38 -18.72
CA THR A 46 -30.58 -5.03 -18.66
C THR A 46 -29.52 -3.98 -18.39
N LEU A 47 -28.66 -4.19 -17.38
CA LEU A 47 -27.60 -3.24 -17.03
C LEU A 47 -26.52 -3.15 -18.11
N LEU A 48 -26.08 -4.29 -18.64
CA LEU A 48 -25.10 -4.31 -19.73
C LEU A 48 -25.64 -3.59 -20.96
N THR A 49 -26.88 -3.86 -21.36
CA THR A 49 -27.55 -3.15 -22.47
C THR A 49 -27.59 -1.65 -22.21
N TYR A 50 -27.99 -1.22 -21.00
CA TYR A 50 -28.01 0.19 -20.64
C TYR A 50 -26.64 0.87 -20.80
N PHE A 51 -25.54 0.23 -20.37
CA PHE A 51 -24.21 0.82 -20.46
C PHE A 51 -23.56 0.73 -21.84
N LEU A 52 -23.99 -0.20 -22.69
CA LEU A 52 -23.48 -0.35 -24.05
C LEU A 52 -24.24 0.50 -25.07
N ASP A 53 -25.44 0.99 -24.75
CA ASP A 53 -26.27 1.79 -25.65
C ASP A 53 -25.89 3.28 -25.59
N PRO A 54 -25.20 3.85 -26.61
CA PRO A 54 -24.75 5.25 -26.56
C PRO A 54 -25.88 6.28 -26.49
N ASP A 55 -27.12 5.90 -26.83
CA ASP A 55 -28.30 6.76 -26.75
C ASP A 55 -28.88 6.84 -25.31
N GLN A 56 -28.42 6.01 -24.39
CA GLN A 56 -28.84 6.04 -22.99
C GLN A 56 -28.16 7.19 -22.22
N PRO A 57 -28.82 7.77 -21.21
CA PRO A 57 -28.33 8.94 -20.49
C PRO A 57 -27.25 8.60 -19.44
N HIS A 58 -26.33 7.67 -19.72
CA HIS A 58 -25.21 7.36 -18.83
C HIS A 58 -24.00 8.28 -19.04
N GLY A 59 -23.86 8.95 -20.19
CA GLY A 59 -22.80 9.94 -20.42
C GLY A 59 -21.40 9.36 -20.64
N PHE A 60 -21.32 8.11 -21.12
CA PHE A 60 -20.07 7.48 -21.57
C PHE A 60 -19.89 7.57 -23.10
N ASP A 61 -20.86 8.20 -23.79
CA ASP A 61 -21.01 8.17 -25.24
C ASP A 61 -20.84 6.72 -25.77
N ALA A 62 -20.12 6.53 -26.87
CA ALA A 62 -19.86 5.21 -27.42
C ALA A 62 -18.61 4.52 -26.83
N SER A 63 -17.99 5.06 -25.78
CA SER A 63 -16.68 4.59 -25.29
C SER A 63 -16.75 3.16 -24.75
N LEU A 64 -17.74 2.86 -23.91
CA LEU A 64 -17.93 1.51 -23.36
C LEU A 64 -18.30 0.49 -24.44
N LEU A 65 -19.15 0.90 -25.39
CA LEU A 65 -19.52 0.08 -26.53
C LEU A 65 -18.29 -0.26 -27.38
N THR A 66 -17.45 0.72 -27.68
CA THR A 66 -16.21 0.53 -28.45
C THR A 66 -15.33 -0.51 -27.77
N GLN A 67 -15.06 -0.34 -26.48
CA GLN A 67 -14.23 -1.29 -25.73
C GLN A 67 -14.84 -2.70 -25.68
N PHE A 68 -16.16 -2.82 -25.61
CA PHE A 68 -16.84 -4.10 -25.69
C PHE A 68 -16.75 -4.75 -27.08
N LEU A 69 -16.92 -3.98 -28.15
CA LEU A 69 -16.80 -4.48 -29.53
C LEU A 69 -15.36 -4.88 -29.87
N ASP A 70 -14.37 -4.13 -29.39
CA ASP A 70 -12.95 -4.50 -29.53
C ASP A 70 -12.67 -5.84 -28.83
N LEU A 71 -13.24 -6.05 -27.64
CA LEU A 71 -13.14 -7.33 -26.94
C LEU A 71 -13.82 -8.48 -27.70
N VAL A 72 -14.96 -8.21 -28.36
CA VAL A 72 -15.63 -9.20 -29.23
C VAL A 72 -14.76 -9.53 -30.44
N ASP A 73 -14.20 -8.53 -31.12
CA ASP A 73 -13.31 -8.68 -32.27
C ASP A 73 -12.09 -9.57 -31.94
N GLU A 74 -11.53 -9.42 -30.75
CA GLU A 74 -10.40 -10.25 -30.26
C GLU A 74 -10.76 -11.74 -30.11
N HIS A 75 -12.05 -12.07 -29.93
CA HIS A 75 -12.53 -13.44 -29.66
C HIS A 75 -13.28 -14.07 -30.85
N THR A 76 -13.72 -13.29 -31.84
CA THR A 76 -14.37 -13.80 -33.04
C THR A 76 -13.36 -14.26 -34.10
N VAL A 77 -13.74 -15.27 -34.90
CA VAL A 77 -12.86 -15.82 -35.95
C VAL A 77 -12.71 -14.85 -37.13
N ALA A 78 -13.78 -14.13 -37.44
CA ALA A 78 -13.78 -13.06 -38.44
C ALA A 78 -13.64 -11.71 -37.74
N PRO A 79 -12.89 -10.75 -38.33
CA PRO A 79 -12.78 -9.42 -37.78
C PRO A 79 -14.09 -8.66 -37.93
N LEU A 80 -14.54 -8.04 -36.85
CA LEU A 80 -15.60 -7.06 -36.82
C LEU A 80 -15.05 -5.73 -37.37
N ASP A 81 -15.03 -5.56 -38.69
CA ASP A 81 -14.59 -4.31 -39.32
C ASP A 81 -15.69 -3.23 -39.20
N TYR A 82 -15.73 -2.53 -38.06
CA TYR A 82 -16.66 -1.43 -37.81
C TYR A 82 -15.95 -0.07 -37.82
N TYR A 83 -16.60 0.95 -38.41
CA TYR A 83 -16.07 2.31 -38.37
C TYR A 83 -16.66 3.06 -37.19
N TYR A 84 -15.87 3.92 -36.52
CA TYR A 84 -16.36 4.76 -35.42
C TYR A 84 -17.59 5.60 -35.77
N ARG A 85 -17.76 5.95 -37.05
CA ARG A 85 -18.92 6.71 -37.54
C ARG A 85 -20.20 5.85 -37.57
N ASP A 86 -20.08 4.53 -37.61
CA ASP A 86 -21.20 3.58 -37.61
C ASP A 86 -21.88 3.52 -36.24
N LEU A 87 -21.12 3.80 -35.17
CA LEU A 87 -21.62 3.89 -33.80
C LEU A 87 -22.62 5.04 -33.60
N GLN A 88 -22.74 5.99 -34.53
CA GLN A 88 -23.78 7.03 -34.50
C GLN A 88 -25.17 6.50 -34.83
N THR A 89 -25.26 5.30 -35.41
CA THR A 89 -26.51 4.66 -35.85
C THR A 89 -26.70 3.27 -35.25
N VAL A 90 -25.83 2.89 -34.31
CA VAL A 90 -25.89 1.61 -33.65
C VAL A 90 -27.14 1.51 -32.79
N ARG A 91 -27.72 0.31 -32.73
CA ARG A 91 -28.84 -0.03 -31.86
C ARG A 91 -28.41 -1.16 -30.95
N VAL A 92 -28.69 -1.00 -29.66
CA VAL A 92 -28.43 -2.02 -28.65
C VAL A 92 -29.76 -2.35 -28.00
N ASP A 93 -30.27 -3.55 -28.26
CA ASP A 93 -31.54 -4.00 -27.73
C ASP A 93 -31.38 -5.27 -26.91
N SER A 94 -32.18 -5.41 -25.85
CA SER A 94 -32.27 -6.64 -25.05
C SER A 94 -33.57 -7.39 -25.31
N GLU A 95 -33.52 -8.72 -25.31
CA GLU A 95 -34.70 -9.60 -25.39
C GLU A 95 -35.62 -9.34 -26.62
N VAL A 96 -35.05 -8.97 -27.77
CA VAL A 96 -35.85 -8.75 -29.00
C VAL A 96 -36.33 -10.07 -29.57
N SER A 97 -37.64 -10.20 -29.78
CA SER A 97 -38.24 -11.44 -30.29
C SER A 97 -38.31 -11.45 -31.81
N SER A 98 -37.96 -12.59 -32.41
CA SER A 98 -38.13 -12.85 -33.83
C SER A 98 -39.54 -13.37 -34.17
N PRO A 99 -39.95 -13.35 -35.46
CA PRO A 99 -41.18 -14.01 -35.90
C PRO A 99 -41.22 -15.51 -35.57
N GLN A 100 -40.06 -16.17 -35.42
CA GLN A 100 -39.95 -17.57 -34.99
C GLN A 100 -39.99 -17.75 -33.47
N ASN A 101 -40.25 -16.68 -32.72
CA ASN A 101 -40.27 -16.67 -31.25
C ASN A 101 -38.92 -17.10 -30.63
N ASN A 102 -37.82 -16.80 -31.33
CA ASN A 102 -36.49 -16.77 -30.74
C ASN A 102 -36.25 -15.40 -30.11
N ARG A 103 -35.48 -15.35 -29.03
CA ARG A 103 -35.28 -14.13 -28.25
C ARG A 103 -33.85 -14.09 -27.71
N PRO A 104 -32.88 -13.59 -28.48
CA PRO A 104 -31.54 -13.36 -27.99
C PRO A 104 -31.54 -12.44 -26.78
N ASP A 105 -30.55 -12.60 -25.90
CA ASP A 105 -30.45 -11.80 -24.69
C ASP A 105 -30.10 -10.35 -25.00
N ILE A 106 -29.10 -10.13 -25.86
CA ILE A 106 -28.69 -8.80 -26.35
C ILE A 106 -28.39 -8.88 -27.85
N VAL A 107 -28.81 -7.86 -28.59
CA VAL A 107 -28.47 -7.66 -30.00
C VAL A 107 -27.92 -6.25 -30.18
N ILE A 108 -26.67 -6.16 -30.62
CA ILE A 108 -26.03 -4.91 -31.04
C ILE A 108 -26.00 -4.90 -32.56
N ARG A 109 -26.47 -3.85 -33.21
CA ARG A 109 -26.48 -3.82 -34.68
C ARG A 109 -26.36 -2.44 -35.26
N VAL A 110 -25.72 -2.36 -36.42
CA VAL A 110 -25.81 -1.21 -37.31
C VAL A 110 -26.59 -1.68 -38.54
N PRO A 111 -27.80 -1.14 -38.77
CA PRO A 111 -28.64 -1.57 -39.89
C PRO A 111 -27.88 -1.60 -41.21
N ASP A 112 -28.14 -2.63 -42.02
CA ASP A 112 -27.53 -2.88 -43.33
C ASP A 112 -26.00 -3.06 -43.32
N LYS A 113 -25.37 -3.27 -42.15
CA LYS A 113 -23.91 -3.42 -42.02
C LYS A 113 -23.48 -4.66 -41.25
N TRP A 114 -23.85 -4.77 -39.99
CA TRP A 114 -23.47 -5.92 -39.14
C TRP A 114 -24.37 -6.01 -37.90
N PHE A 115 -24.41 -7.19 -37.31
CA PHE A 115 -24.99 -7.41 -35.99
C PHE A 115 -24.14 -8.36 -35.14
N VAL A 116 -24.17 -8.14 -33.83
CA VAL A 116 -23.62 -9.01 -32.79
C VAL A 116 -24.79 -9.53 -31.96
N CYS A 117 -25.04 -10.84 -32.05
CA CYS A 117 -26.05 -11.56 -31.28
C CYS A 117 -25.40 -12.21 -30.06
N ILE A 118 -25.84 -11.84 -28.86
CA ILE A 118 -25.20 -12.26 -27.60
C ILE A 118 -26.20 -13.08 -26.79
N GLU A 119 -25.79 -14.28 -26.38
CA GLU A 119 -26.48 -15.08 -25.37
C GLU A 119 -25.65 -15.08 -24.09
N CYS A 120 -26.29 -14.75 -22.96
CA CYS A 120 -25.65 -14.56 -21.66
C CYS A 120 -26.01 -15.71 -20.71
N LYS A 121 -25.02 -16.18 -19.94
CA LYS A 121 -25.21 -17.14 -18.86
C LYS A 121 -24.45 -16.73 -17.61
N VAL A 122 -25.15 -16.72 -16.46
CA VAL A 122 -24.56 -16.44 -15.15
C VAL A 122 -24.43 -17.72 -14.34
N ASP A 123 -25.51 -18.47 -14.16
CA ASP A 123 -25.52 -19.70 -13.36
C ASP A 123 -26.06 -20.94 -14.11
N ALA A 124 -26.94 -20.74 -15.09
CA ALA A 124 -27.61 -21.85 -15.77
C ALA A 124 -26.77 -22.39 -16.95
N PRO A 125 -26.84 -23.70 -17.24
CA PRO A 125 -26.34 -24.23 -18.50
C PRO A 125 -27.20 -23.78 -19.69
N GLU A 126 -26.63 -23.87 -20.89
CA GLU A 126 -27.32 -23.60 -22.15
C GLU A 126 -28.63 -24.41 -22.24
N GLY A 127 -29.71 -23.76 -22.70
CA GLY A 127 -30.93 -24.48 -23.06
C GLY A 127 -30.69 -25.35 -24.30
N GLN A 128 -31.28 -26.56 -24.35
CA GLN A 128 -31.04 -27.47 -25.48
C GLN A 128 -31.31 -26.81 -26.85
N ASN A 129 -30.29 -26.82 -27.71
CA ASN A 129 -30.30 -26.29 -29.08
C ASN A 129 -30.62 -24.79 -29.20
N GLN A 130 -30.47 -24.00 -28.14
CA GLN A 130 -30.81 -22.57 -28.17
C GLN A 130 -29.91 -21.80 -29.15
N LEU A 131 -28.59 -22.02 -29.08
CA LEU A 131 -27.63 -21.34 -29.97
C LEU A 131 -27.85 -21.72 -31.44
N GLN A 132 -28.11 -23.01 -31.71
CA GLN A 132 -28.39 -23.47 -33.08
C GLN A 132 -29.70 -22.88 -33.65
N ARG A 133 -30.70 -22.62 -32.80
CA ARG A 133 -31.93 -21.95 -33.22
C ARG A 133 -31.67 -20.52 -33.67
N TYR A 134 -30.77 -19.80 -33.00
CA TYR A 134 -30.41 -18.44 -33.42
C TYR A 134 -29.65 -18.43 -34.74
N LEU A 135 -28.71 -19.35 -34.95
CA LEU A 135 -28.01 -19.47 -36.24
C LEU A 135 -28.99 -19.74 -37.39
N ASN A 136 -29.97 -20.61 -37.17
CA ASN A 136 -30.92 -21.04 -38.20
C ASN A 136 -32.13 -20.10 -38.38
N ASP A 137 -32.33 -19.12 -37.50
CA ASP A 137 -33.40 -18.13 -37.64
C ASP A 137 -33.06 -17.19 -38.82
N PRO A 138 -33.93 -17.01 -39.83
CA PRO A 138 -33.73 -16.04 -40.90
C PRO A 138 -33.84 -14.59 -40.39
N ASN A 139 -34.26 -14.37 -39.14
CA ASN A 139 -34.40 -13.06 -38.54
C ASN A 139 -33.47 -12.87 -37.34
N ILE A 140 -33.05 -11.62 -37.14
CA ILE A 140 -32.44 -11.15 -35.89
C ILE A 140 -33.35 -10.07 -35.30
N GLY A 141 -34.09 -10.44 -34.25
CA GLY A 141 -35.22 -9.64 -33.79
C GLY A 141 -36.26 -9.45 -34.91
N GLY A 142 -36.64 -8.20 -35.20
CA GLY A 142 -37.62 -7.87 -36.23
C GLY A 142 -37.08 -7.74 -37.66
N GLU A 143 -35.78 -7.92 -37.88
CA GLU A 143 -35.09 -7.64 -39.15
C GLU A 143 -34.70 -8.96 -39.85
N GLU A 144 -34.63 -8.97 -41.18
CA GLU A 144 -34.19 -10.15 -41.95
C GLU A 144 -32.66 -10.18 -42.01
N LYS A 145 -32.05 -11.34 -41.76
CA LYS A 145 -30.59 -11.48 -41.82
C LYS A 145 -30.04 -11.25 -43.23
N GLU A 146 -30.86 -11.47 -44.26
CA GLU A 146 -30.52 -11.18 -45.66
C GLU A 146 -30.30 -9.67 -45.93
N ASP A 147 -30.76 -8.79 -45.03
CA ASP A 147 -30.48 -7.34 -45.09
C ASP A 147 -29.03 -7.01 -44.68
N TYR A 148 -28.32 -7.96 -44.07
CA TYR A 148 -26.93 -7.83 -43.63
C TYR A 148 -25.97 -8.54 -44.61
N PRO A 149 -24.73 -8.07 -44.77
CA PRO A 149 -23.69 -8.77 -45.51
C PRO A 149 -23.43 -10.18 -44.97
N ASP A 150 -23.01 -11.10 -45.85
CA ASP A 150 -22.71 -12.51 -45.51
C ASP A 150 -21.61 -12.67 -44.45
N ASP A 151 -20.76 -11.66 -44.24
CA ASP A 151 -19.70 -11.59 -43.24
C ASP A 151 -20.02 -10.63 -42.08
N GLY A 152 -21.26 -10.14 -42.01
CA GLY A 152 -21.75 -9.19 -41.02
C GLY A 152 -22.44 -9.80 -39.81
N ASP A 153 -22.44 -11.12 -39.64
CA ASP A 153 -23.12 -11.82 -38.56
C ASP A 153 -22.16 -12.39 -37.50
N PHE A 154 -22.21 -11.82 -36.30
CA PHE A 154 -21.35 -12.21 -35.18
C PHE A 154 -22.19 -12.77 -34.05
N TYR A 155 -21.78 -13.91 -33.49
CA TYR A 155 -22.48 -14.57 -32.40
C TYR A 155 -21.54 -14.78 -31.22
N VAL A 156 -21.96 -14.34 -30.04
CA VAL A 156 -21.16 -14.36 -28.82
C VAL A 156 -21.91 -15.08 -27.71
N PHE A 157 -21.21 -15.99 -27.03
CA PHE A 157 -21.69 -16.66 -25.84
C PHE A 157 -20.95 -16.13 -24.63
N LEU A 158 -21.63 -15.32 -23.82
CA LEU A 158 -21.05 -14.66 -22.66
C LEU A 158 -21.34 -15.45 -21.38
N SER A 159 -20.30 -16.07 -20.80
CA SER A 159 -20.43 -16.94 -19.64
C SER A 159 -19.40 -16.63 -18.55
N ARG A 160 -19.42 -17.39 -17.43
CA ARG A 160 -18.34 -17.31 -16.43
C ARG A 160 -17.15 -18.14 -16.89
N ARG A 161 -15.94 -17.71 -16.55
CA ARG A 161 -14.73 -18.49 -16.84
C ARG A 161 -14.78 -19.84 -16.10
N GLY A 162 -14.49 -20.92 -16.83
CA GLY A 162 -14.63 -22.30 -16.32
C GLY A 162 -16.07 -22.80 -16.19
N GLY A 163 -17.05 -22.01 -16.66
CA GLY A 163 -18.44 -22.41 -16.84
C GLY A 163 -18.65 -23.20 -18.13
N ASN A 164 -19.87 -23.12 -18.68
CA ASN A 164 -20.18 -23.75 -19.96
C ASN A 164 -19.56 -22.95 -21.11
N HIS A 165 -19.27 -23.65 -22.19
CA HIS A 165 -18.85 -23.10 -23.47
C HIS A 165 -20.01 -23.17 -24.46
N ALA A 166 -19.95 -22.39 -25.53
CA ALA A 166 -20.89 -22.47 -26.62
C ALA A 166 -20.95 -23.91 -27.17
N GLY A 167 -22.15 -24.51 -27.22
CA GLY A 167 -22.35 -25.83 -27.81
C GLY A 167 -22.32 -25.86 -29.35
N SER A 168 -22.03 -24.72 -30.00
CA SER A 168 -22.09 -24.56 -31.47
C SER A 168 -20.87 -23.80 -31.99
N ASP A 169 -20.26 -24.33 -33.06
CA ASP A 169 -19.05 -23.78 -33.69
C ASP A 169 -19.22 -22.35 -34.26
N GLY A 170 -20.46 -21.85 -34.35
CA GLY A 170 -20.75 -20.50 -34.84
C GLY A 170 -20.67 -19.39 -33.80
N PHE A 171 -20.49 -19.72 -32.51
CA PHE A 171 -20.43 -18.75 -31.41
C PHE A 171 -19.00 -18.61 -30.88
N ALA A 172 -18.56 -17.37 -30.68
CA ALA A 172 -17.34 -17.07 -29.93
C ALA A 172 -17.63 -17.08 -28.43
N ASP A 173 -16.80 -17.78 -27.65
CA ASP A 173 -16.86 -17.75 -26.19
C ASP A 173 -16.25 -16.45 -25.66
N LEU A 174 -17.00 -15.73 -24.82
CA LEU A 174 -16.54 -14.57 -24.07
C LEU A 174 -16.84 -14.75 -22.58
N TYR A 175 -16.04 -14.13 -21.71
CA TYR A 175 -16.20 -14.26 -20.26
C TYR A 175 -16.60 -12.95 -19.59
N TRP A 176 -17.53 -13.02 -18.63
CA TRP A 176 -17.97 -11.88 -17.83
C TRP A 176 -16.81 -11.18 -17.11
N GLU A 177 -15.79 -11.94 -16.71
CA GLU A 177 -14.57 -11.44 -16.10
C GLU A 177 -13.77 -10.53 -17.04
N ASP A 178 -13.73 -10.86 -18.33
CA ASP A 178 -13.01 -10.06 -19.34
C ASP A 178 -13.78 -8.77 -19.65
N VAL A 179 -15.12 -8.86 -19.78
CA VAL A 179 -16.01 -7.69 -19.90
C VAL A 179 -15.81 -6.75 -18.72
N ALA A 180 -15.85 -7.27 -17.48
CA ALA A 180 -15.66 -6.45 -16.28
C ALA A 180 -14.25 -5.84 -16.16
N THR A 181 -13.25 -6.46 -16.77
CA THR A 181 -11.88 -5.94 -16.78
C THR A 181 -11.73 -4.81 -17.80
N VAL A 182 -12.25 -5.01 -19.02
CA VAL A 182 -12.18 -4.03 -20.10
C VAL A 182 -12.95 -2.75 -19.75
N LEU A 183 -14.19 -2.87 -19.26
CA LEU A 183 -14.99 -1.71 -18.88
C LEU A 183 -14.43 -0.95 -17.67
N GLN A 184 -13.80 -1.65 -16.71
CA GLN A 184 -13.11 -1.00 -15.60
C GLN A 184 -11.87 -0.24 -16.05
N THR A 185 -11.13 -0.81 -17.00
CA THR A 185 -9.94 -0.16 -17.56
C THR A 185 -10.34 1.17 -18.22
N GLU A 186 -11.48 1.20 -18.91
CA GLU A 186 -12.02 2.42 -19.50
C GLU A 186 -12.39 3.48 -18.45
N LEU A 187 -13.06 3.06 -17.37
CA LEU A 187 -13.36 3.95 -16.24
C LEU A 187 -12.09 4.56 -15.63
N ASN A 188 -11.02 3.78 -15.50
CA ASN A 188 -9.77 4.23 -14.91
C ASN A 188 -8.97 5.16 -15.84
N ARG A 189 -9.00 4.93 -17.16
CA ARG A 189 -8.27 5.75 -18.14
C ARG A 189 -8.85 7.16 -18.28
N ASN A 190 -10.17 7.30 -18.14
CA ASN A 190 -10.88 8.56 -18.38
C ASN A 190 -11.47 9.17 -17.10
N ARG A 191 -10.73 9.06 -15.98
CA ARG A 191 -11.13 9.65 -14.69
C ARG A 191 -11.43 11.14 -14.82
N GLY A 192 -12.58 11.55 -14.28
CA GLY A 192 -13.06 12.94 -14.29
C GLY A 192 -13.77 13.40 -15.57
N GLN A 193 -13.82 12.57 -16.63
CA GLN A 193 -14.54 12.92 -17.87
C GLN A 193 -16.02 12.54 -17.83
N TYR A 194 -16.38 11.52 -17.05
CA TYR A 194 -17.74 10.97 -16.99
C TYR A 194 -18.53 11.44 -15.77
N PRO A 195 -19.88 11.47 -15.84
CA PRO A 195 -20.72 11.79 -14.69
C PRO A 195 -20.47 10.82 -13.53
N GLU A 196 -20.23 11.38 -12.33
CA GLU A 196 -19.90 10.61 -11.13
C GLU A 196 -20.95 9.54 -10.78
N LEU A 197 -22.25 9.85 -10.96
CA LEU A 197 -23.32 8.89 -10.73
C LEU A 197 -23.22 7.67 -11.64
N SER A 198 -22.94 7.88 -12.93
CA SER A 198 -22.81 6.81 -13.91
C SER A 198 -21.58 5.94 -13.67
N VAL A 199 -20.46 6.57 -13.28
CA VAL A 199 -19.23 5.87 -12.86
C VAL A 199 -19.52 4.96 -11.68
N ASN A 200 -20.21 5.47 -10.65
CA ASN A 200 -20.56 4.69 -9.47
C ASN A 200 -21.53 3.54 -9.80
N GLN A 201 -22.53 3.77 -10.67
CA GLN A 201 -23.46 2.72 -11.10
C GLN A 201 -22.75 1.61 -11.89
N LEU A 202 -21.84 1.98 -12.80
CA LEU A 202 -21.07 0.99 -13.55
C LEU A 202 -20.13 0.22 -12.63
N ALA A 203 -19.39 0.91 -11.75
CA ALA A 203 -18.52 0.27 -10.77
C ALA A 203 -19.28 -0.73 -9.87
N ASP A 204 -20.48 -0.36 -9.40
CA ASP A 204 -21.36 -1.25 -8.62
C ASP A 204 -21.75 -2.52 -9.39
N PHE A 205 -22.09 -2.37 -10.68
CA PHE A 205 -22.40 -3.49 -11.57
C PHE A 205 -21.18 -4.38 -11.81
N LEU A 206 -20.02 -3.81 -12.13
CA LEU A 206 -18.77 -4.56 -12.34
C LEU A 206 -18.33 -5.31 -11.08
N ASN A 207 -18.52 -4.72 -9.90
CA ASN A 207 -18.27 -5.37 -8.62
C ASN A 207 -19.25 -6.53 -8.38
N THR A 208 -20.51 -6.40 -8.78
CA THR A 208 -21.46 -7.52 -8.75
C THR A 208 -20.97 -8.67 -9.63
N ILE A 209 -20.52 -8.38 -10.85
CA ILE A 209 -19.98 -9.39 -11.77
C ILE A 209 -18.81 -10.13 -11.09
N ARG A 210 -17.79 -9.39 -10.63
CA ARG A 210 -16.60 -9.96 -9.96
C ARG A 210 -16.95 -10.80 -8.75
N GLY A 211 -17.85 -10.33 -7.89
CA GLY A 211 -18.26 -11.06 -6.69
C GLY A 211 -18.98 -12.38 -7.02
N VAL A 212 -19.78 -12.41 -8.09
CA VAL A 212 -20.50 -13.63 -8.51
C VAL A 212 -19.62 -14.58 -9.32
N THR A 213 -18.67 -14.08 -10.11
CA THR A 213 -17.75 -14.88 -10.91
C THR A 213 -16.61 -15.48 -10.09
N ASN A 214 -16.03 -14.72 -9.15
CA ASN A 214 -14.82 -15.14 -8.44
C ASN A 214 -15.06 -15.98 -7.17
N MET A 215 -16.30 -16.14 -6.69
CA MET A 215 -16.69 -17.02 -5.57
C MET A 215 -15.76 -17.01 -4.32
N GLU A 216 -15.04 -15.92 -4.05
CA GLU A 216 -14.33 -15.70 -2.79
C GLU A 216 -15.18 -14.73 -1.95
N PRO A 217 -15.76 -15.17 -0.82
CA PRO A 217 -16.45 -14.28 0.09
C PRO A 217 -15.40 -13.53 0.89
N ASP A 218 -14.79 -12.50 0.32
CA ASP A 218 -14.16 -11.49 1.17
C ASP A 218 -13.99 -10.17 0.44
N ASP A 219 -14.98 -9.29 0.57
CA ASP A 219 -14.90 -7.91 0.10
C ASP A 219 -13.78 -7.12 0.83
N PHE A 220 -13.28 -7.64 1.98
CA PHE A 220 -12.03 -7.22 2.60
C PHE A 220 -10.85 -7.37 1.63
N THR A 221 -10.80 -8.47 0.87
CA THR A 221 -9.72 -8.71 -0.09
C THR A 221 -9.74 -7.70 -1.23
N GLU A 222 -10.91 -7.27 -1.72
CA GLU A 222 -11.00 -6.21 -2.74
C GLU A 222 -10.57 -4.84 -2.19
N THR A 223 -11.00 -4.49 -0.98
CA THR A 223 -10.54 -3.25 -0.31
C THR A 223 -9.01 -3.26 -0.08
N GLN A 224 -8.43 -4.41 0.30
CA GLN A 224 -6.98 -4.53 0.42
C GLN A 224 -6.28 -4.49 -0.95
N LYS A 225 -6.86 -5.06 -2.00
CA LYS A 225 -6.33 -4.96 -3.37
C LYS A 225 -6.31 -3.51 -3.86
N GLU A 226 -7.36 -2.73 -3.62
CA GLU A 226 -7.39 -1.30 -3.97
C GLU A 226 -6.28 -0.52 -3.26
N LYS A 227 -6.06 -0.79 -1.96
CA LYS A 227 -4.93 -0.19 -1.21
C LYS A 227 -3.57 -0.61 -1.76
N ILE A 228 -3.41 -1.87 -2.15
CA ILE A 228 -2.16 -2.37 -2.77
C ILE A 228 -1.94 -1.72 -4.13
N GLN A 229 -2.99 -1.52 -4.93
CA GLN A 229 -2.91 -0.85 -6.22
C GLN A 229 -2.50 0.62 -6.05
N LEU A 230 -3.12 1.35 -5.12
CA LEU A 230 -2.69 2.71 -4.78
C LEU A 230 -1.24 2.74 -4.28
N LEU A 231 -0.84 1.80 -3.41
CA LEU A 231 0.55 1.72 -2.96
C LEU A 231 1.51 1.47 -4.12
N ALA A 232 1.14 0.63 -5.10
CA ALA A 232 1.97 0.38 -6.28
C ALA A 232 2.04 1.59 -7.20
N GLU A 233 0.93 2.33 -7.35
CA GLU A 233 0.83 3.54 -8.16
C GLU A 233 1.72 4.67 -7.60
N TYR A 234 1.68 4.89 -6.28
CA TYR A 234 2.41 5.99 -5.62
C TYR A 234 3.70 5.53 -4.93
N ARG A 235 4.21 4.35 -5.29
CA ARG A 235 5.34 3.73 -4.59
C ARG A 235 6.60 4.57 -4.70
N ASP A 236 6.85 5.09 -5.89
CA ASP A 236 8.10 5.77 -6.21
C ASP A 236 8.15 7.15 -5.53
N GLU A 237 7.02 7.86 -5.47
CA GLU A 237 6.85 9.14 -4.77
C GLU A 237 7.00 8.96 -3.25
N ILE A 238 6.41 7.90 -2.70
CA ILE A 238 6.57 7.56 -1.27
C ILE A 238 8.03 7.19 -0.97
N ASP A 239 8.66 6.38 -1.82
CA ASP A 239 10.07 6.00 -1.67
C ASP A 239 11.00 7.22 -1.83
N GLU A 240 10.67 8.21 -2.68
CA GLU A 240 11.39 9.47 -2.81
C GLU A 240 11.36 10.29 -1.52
N LEU A 241 10.18 10.44 -0.90
CA LEU A 241 10.02 11.14 0.38
C LEU A 241 10.83 10.47 1.49
N PHE A 242 10.78 9.13 1.58
CA PHE A 242 11.61 8.38 2.53
C PHE A 242 13.10 8.52 2.21
N GLY A 243 13.47 8.56 0.93
CA GLY A 243 14.83 8.82 0.47
C GLY A 243 15.35 10.20 0.87
N ALA A 244 14.51 11.24 0.81
CA ALA A 244 14.85 12.58 1.27
C ALA A 244 15.07 12.62 2.79
N ALA A 245 14.20 11.98 3.57
CA ALA A 245 14.32 11.86 5.02
C ALA A 245 15.61 11.09 5.40
N ASP A 246 15.91 9.97 4.72
CA ASP A 246 17.13 9.20 4.98
C ASP A 246 18.40 9.94 4.55
N SER A 247 18.35 10.70 3.45
CA SER A 247 19.47 11.53 2.99
C SER A 247 19.83 12.60 4.01
N LEU A 248 18.83 13.31 4.55
CA LEU A 248 19.02 14.30 5.60
C LEU A 248 19.59 13.65 6.87
N ARG A 249 18.98 12.56 7.34
CA ARG A 249 19.46 11.77 8.50
C ARG A 249 20.91 11.32 8.31
N SER A 250 21.21 10.75 7.15
CA SER A 250 22.54 10.25 6.79
C SER A 250 23.57 11.36 6.79
N SER A 251 23.24 12.55 6.28
CA SER A 251 24.11 13.73 6.34
C SER A 251 24.40 14.12 7.79
N LEU A 252 23.34 14.33 8.59
CA LEU A 252 23.44 14.71 10.00
C LEU A 252 24.29 13.73 10.80
N ALA A 253 24.04 12.42 10.62
CA ALA A 253 24.76 11.37 11.29
C ALA A 253 26.24 11.29 10.86
N ARG A 254 26.53 11.23 9.55
CA ARG A 254 27.90 11.03 9.04
C ARG A 254 28.81 12.21 9.32
N ASN A 255 28.28 13.43 9.22
CA ASN A 255 29.07 14.65 9.40
C ASN A 255 29.11 15.12 10.85
N GLY A 256 28.39 14.45 11.76
CA GLY A 256 28.33 14.86 13.17
C GLY A 256 27.53 16.14 13.43
N GLU A 257 26.80 16.63 12.42
CA GLU A 257 25.99 17.86 12.47
C GLU A 257 24.78 17.74 13.42
N TRP A 258 24.50 16.54 13.93
CA TRP A 258 23.49 16.32 14.96
C TRP A 258 23.88 16.89 16.34
N ALA A 259 25.18 17.02 16.64
CA ALA A 259 25.64 17.38 17.98
C ALA A 259 25.39 18.85 18.35
N PRO A 260 25.75 19.86 17.50
CA PRO A 260 25.50 21.26 17.83
C PRO A 260 24.04 21.60 18.19
N PRO A 261 23.00 21.22 17.40
CA PRO A 261 21.62 21.55 17.74
C PRO A 261 21.11 20.80 18.98
N PHE A 262 21.64 19.62 19.28
CA PHE A 262 21.35 18.95 20.54
C PHE A 262 21.95 19.70 21.73
N LEU A 263 23.23 20.10 21.63
CA LEU A 263 23.94 20.80 22.71
C LEU A 263 23.28 22.14 23.04
N GLU A 264 22.85 22.90 22.02
CA GLU A 264 22.10 24.14 22.22
C GLU A 264 20.84 23.91 23.09
N ILE A 265 20.02 22.91 22.75
CA ILE A 265 18.82 22.58 23.53
C ILE A 265 19.18 22.05 24.93
N ALA A 266 20.25 21.27 25.05
CA ALA A 266 20.67 20.68 26.32
C ALA A 266 21.22 21.74 27.29
N GLU A 267 21.95 22.74 26.79
CA GLU A 267 22.41 23.91 27.54
C GLU A 267 21.23 24.78 27.96
N GLU A 268 20.27 25.06 27.07
CA GLU A 268 19.06 25.81 27.39
C GLU A 268 18.22 25.16 28.50
N ARG A 269 18.23 23.82 28.56
CA ARG A 269 17.51 23.04 29.58
C ARG A 269 18.32 22.78 30.85
N ASP A 270 19.57 23.24 30.94
CA ASP A 270 20.47 22.98 32.06
C ASP A 270 20.66 21.48 32.35
N ILE A 271 20.67 20.66 31.29
CA ILE A 271 20.91 19.22 31.37
C ILE A 271 22.29 18.82 30.86
N TRP A 272 23.11 19.74 30.34
CA TRP A 272 24.47 19.45 29.89
C TRP A 272 25.51 20.06 30.83
N SER A 273 26.55 19.31 31.18
CA SER A 273 27.64 19.74 32.06
C SER A 273 29.01 19.40 31.46
N GLU A 274 30.08 20.01 32.00
CA GLU A 274 31.45 19.87 31.48
C GLU A 274 32.00 18.43 31.54
N GLU A 275 31.41 17.57 32.37
CA GLU A 275 31.77 16.14 32.50
C GLU A 275 31.24 15.27 31.35
N TRP A 276 30.35 15.81 30.51
CA TRP A 276 29.76 15.07 29.38
C TRP A 276 30.46 15.42 28.07
N HIS A 277 30.62 14.39 27.26
CA HIS A 277 31.19 14.45 25.92
C HIS A 277 30.19 13.94 24.91
N ALA A 278 30.05 14.66 23.79
CA ALA A 278 29.37 14.18 22.61
C ALA A 278 30.41 13.74 21.58
N ARG A 279 30.25 12.54 21.02
CA ARG A 279 31.07 12.07 19.90
C ARG A 279 30.33 12.32 18.59
N PRO A 280 30.63 13.41 17.85
CA PRO A 280 29.86 13.83 16.68
C PRO A 280 30.14 12.92 15.47
N ASP A 281 29.67 11.69 15.54
CA ASP A 281 29.77 10.71 14.48
C ASP A 281 28.43 10.01 14.25
N LYS A 282 28.42 9.11 13.26
CA LYS A 282 27.19 8.38 12.88
C LYS A 282 26.61 7.52 13.99
N TYR A 283 27.35 7.20 15.03
CA TYR A 283 26.85 6.34 16.09
C TYR A 283 26.02 7.13 17.10
N GLY A 284 26.25 8.44 17.25
CA GLY A 284 25.43 9.27 18.15
C GLY A 284 25.72 8.94 19.62
N CYS A 285 27.00 8.98 20.02
CA CYS A 285 27.41 8.60 21.36
C CYS A 285 27.53 9.81 22.29
N LEU A 286 27.01 9.68 23.51
CA LEU A 286 27.15 10.62 24.62
C LEU A 286 27.77 9.86 25.80
N PHE A 287 28.83 10.38 26.43
CA PHE A 287 29.55 9.67 27.49
C PHE A 287 30.12 10.63 28.54
N ARG A 288 30.37 10.14 29.75
CA ARG A 288 30.97 10.93 30.82
C ARG A 288 32.48 10.77 30.87
N ASP A 289 33.14 11.71 31.52
CA ASP A 289 34.53 11.56 31.94
C ASP A 289 34.80 10.20 32.59
N GLY A 290 35.92 9.57 32.22
CA GLY A 290 36.34 8.28 32.76
C GLY A 290 35.54 7.07 32.27
N TRP A 291 34.49 7.22 31.45
CA TRP A 291 33.77 6.09 30.87
C TRP A 291 34.53 5.40 29.72
N TYR A 292 35.49 6.11 29.15
CA TYR A 292 36.38 5.62 28.11
C TYR A 292 37.77 5.48 28.72
N LEU A 293 38.38 4.31 28.55
CA LEU A 293 39.71 3.99 29.02
C LEU A 293 40.57 3.50 27.85
N ASP A 294 41.81 3.93 27.80
CA ASP A 294 42.80 3.44 26.84
C ASP A 294 43.30 2.03 27.19
N GLY A 295 44.29 1.52 26.44
CA GLY A 295 44.87 0.20 26.68
C GLY A 295 45.62 0.05 28.00
N GLU A 296 46.07 1.16 28.60
CA GLU A 296 46.75 1.17 29.90
C GLU A 296 45.76 1.30 31.08
N GLY A 297 44.49 1.60 30.77
CA GLY A 297 43.41 1.77 31.75
C GLY A 297 43.25 3.22 32.21
N ASP A 298 43.90 4.18 31.55
CA ASP A 298 43.80 5.60 31.86
C ASP A 298 42.58 6.24 31.16
N PRO A 299 41.90 7.22 31.79
CA PRO A 299 40.80 7.96 31.17
C PRO A 299 41.20 8.66 29.86
N THR A 300 40.39 8.47 28.83
CA THR A 300 40.56 9.13 27.52
C THR A 300 39.22 9.57 26.94
N THR A 301 39.22 10.56 26.05
CA THR A 301 38.06 10.93 25.21
C THR A 301 38.22 10.43 23.77
N GLU A 302 39.40 9.91 23.42
CA GLU A 302 39.76 9.47 22.08
C GLU A 302 39.37 8.01 21.85
N VAL A 303 38.49 7.76 20.87
CA VAL A 303 38.00 6.40 20.58
C VAL A 303 39.08 5.49 20.03
N SER A 304 40.13 6.03 19.40
CA SER A 304 41.27 5.25 18.90
C SER A 304 41.95 4.47 20.01
N ASP A 305 42.12 5.12 21.16
CA ASP A 305 42.96 4.64 22.25
C ASP A 305 42.26 3.49 22.99
N THR A 306 40.92 3.53 23.01
CA THR A 306 40.11 2.45 23.58
C THR A 306 40.01 1.21 22.66
N ARG A 307 40.70 1.17 21.51
CA ARG A 307 40.76 -0.01 20.61
C ARG A 307 41.97 -0.90 20.88
N GLU A 308 42.91 -0.40 21.67
CA GLU A 308 44.05 -1.18 22.14
C GLU A 308 43.59 -2.29 23.08
N ASP A 309 44.45 -3.29 23.28
CA ASP A 309 44.16 -4.38 24.22
C ASP A 309 44.01 -3.80 25.63
N GLY A 310 42.93 -4.16 26.34
CA GLY A 310 42.56 -3.54 27.61
C GLY A 310 41.55 -2.37 27.52
N GLY A 311 41.48 -1.68 26.39
CA GLY A 311 40.63 -0.48 26.21
C GLY A 311 39.14 -0.70 26.52
N HIS A 312 38.51 0.26 27.20
CA HIS A 312 37.11 0.18 27.64
C HIS A 312 36.25 1.34 27.11
N ARG A 313 34.96 1.07 26.83
CA ARG A 313 33.97 2.10 26.52
C ARG A 313 32.62 1.80 27.16
N LEU A 314 32.08 2.78 27.86
CA LEU A 314 30.68 2.89 28.27
C LEU A 314 30.09 4.19 27.70
N HIS A 315 28.87 4.16 27.16
CA HIS A 315 28.21 5.37 26.65
C HIS A 315 26.71 5.21 26.53
N LEU A 316 26.01 6.34 26.49
CA LEU A 316 24.67 6.44 25.93
C LEU A 316 24.76 6.53 24.40
N ILE A 317 23.85 5.87 23.69
CA ILE A 317 23.77 5.90 22.23
C ILE A 317 22.32 6.11 21.78
N HIS A 318 22.07 7.09 20.92
CA HIS A 318 20.72 7.44 20.43
C HIS A 318 20.40 6.93 19.01
N LEU A 319 21.32 6.16 18.41
CA LEU A 319 21.12 5.37 17.19
C LEU A 319 20.63 6.16 15.95
N ILE A 320 20.99 7.44 15.81
CA ILE A 320 20.64 8.30 14.65
C ILE A 320 21.00 7.72 13.26
N ARG A 321 21.95 6.78 13.21
CA ARG A 321 22.25 6.05 11.96
C ARG A 321 21.15 5.08 11.50
N ASN A 322 20.22 4.71 12.37
CA ASN A 322 19.17 3.77 12.02
C ASN A 322 18.14 4.46 11.13
N GLU A 323 17.72 3.78 10.06
CA GLU A 323 16.75 4.32 9.10
C GLU A 323 15.42 4.71 9.78
N SER A 324 14.98 3.91 10.77
CA SER A 324 13.74 4.18 11.52
C SER A 324 13.73 5.54 12.24
N SER A 325 14.90 6.16 12.47
CA SER A 325 14.94 7.42 13.20
C SER A 325 14.26 8.60 12.53
N PHE A 326 14.35 8.67 11.21
CA PHE A 326 13.65 9.71 10.45
C PHE A 326 12.49 9.09 9.66
N ARG A 327 12.66 7.85 9.18
CA ARG A 327 11.64 7.13 8.40
C ARG A 327 10.37 6.84 9.19
N ASP A 328 10.53 6.35 10.43
CA ASP A 328 9.42 5.93 11.29
C ASP A 328 9.22 6.90 12.47
N GLY A 329 10.11 7.90 12.59
CA GLY A 329 10.07 8.87 13.69
C GLY A 329 10.49 8.25 15.03
N GLU A 330 11.51 7.39 15.05
CA GLU A 330 11.92 6.71 16.28
C GLU A 330 13.29 7.16 16.82
N LEU A 331 13.36 7.60 18.07
CA LEU A 331 14.64 7.75 18.77
C LEU A 331 14.83 6.61 19.76
N THR A 332 15.87 5.80 19.58
CA THR A 332 16.21 4.74 20.54
C THR A 332 17.46 5.10 21.33
N MET A 333 17.31 5.34 22.63
CA MET A 333 18.42 5.55 23.56
C MET A 333 18.80 4.24 24.25
N LYS A 334 20.11 3.97 24.37
CA LYS A 334 20.65 2.81 25.08
C LYS A 334 21.87 3.17 25.91
N LEU A 335 22.02 2.56 27.09
CA LEU A 335 23.31 2.42 27.75
C LEU A 335 24.06 1.22 27.17
N ARG A 336 25.26 1.43 26.64
CA ARG A 336 26.02 0.42 25.91
C ARG A 336 27.48 0.37 26.33
N SER A 337 28.04 -0.84 26.42
CA SER A 337 29.49 -1.07 26.42
C SER A 337 29.89 -1.88 25.19
N SER A 338 30.76 -1.31 24.35
CA SER A 338 31.08 -1.85 23.02
C SER A 338 32.41 -2.60 22.93
N THR A 339 33.27 -2.51 23.95
CA THR A 339 34.54 -3.25 24.02
C THR A 339 34.29 -4.66 24.56
N ASN A 340 35.22 -5.59 24.44
CA ASN A 340 35.08 -6.94 25.01
C ASN A 340 36.28 -7.23 25.92
N ASN A 341 36.19 -6.74 27.16
CA ASN A 341 37.26 -6.81 28.16
C ASN A 341 36.73 -7.18 29.55
N ASP A 342 37.63 -7.34 30.51
CA ASP A 342 37.28 -7.74 31.88
C ASP A 342 36.49 -6.65 32.60
N ILE A 343 36.79 -5.38 32.34
CA ILE A 343 36.03 -4.24 32.87
C ILE A 343 34.55 -4.34 32.46
N ARG A 344 34.24 -4.64 31.20
CA ARG A 344 32.85 -4.87 30.74
C ARG A 344 32.22 -6.07 31.42
N SER A 345 32.97 -7.15 31.62
CA SER A 345 32.49 -8.34 32.32
C SER A 345 32.12 -8.04 33.77
N GLU A 346 32.97 -7.29 34.45
CA GLU A 346 32.79 -6.88 35.83
C GLU A 346 31.65 -5.87 35.98
N PHE A 347 31.60 -4.86 35.10
CA PHE A 347 30.47 -3.93 35.02
C PHE A 347 29.17 -4.68 34.83
N HIS A 348 29.09 -5.64 33.90
CA HIS A 348 27.88 -6.40 33.66
C HIS A 348 27.46 -7.24 34.86
N ARG A 349 28.41 -7.89 35.54
CA ARG A 349 28.14 -8.65 36.77
C ARG A 349 27.56 -7.75 37.85
N ARG A 350 28.16 -6.58 38.08
CA ARG A 350 27.70 -5.60 39.07
C ARG A 350 26.37 -4.99 38.69
N PHE A 351 26.21 -4.54 37.45
CA PHE A 351 24.97 -3.94 36.95
C PHE A 351 23.76 -4.85 37.18
N ASN A 352 23.93 -6.17 37.03
CA ASN A 352 22.87 -7.16 37.24
C ASN A 352 22.81 -7.76 38.66
N SER A 353 23.63 -7.28 39.59
CA SER A 353 23.60 -7.73 40.99
C SER A 353 22.41 -7.16 41.75
N ASP A 354 21.96 -7.87 42.79
CA ASP A 354 20.83 -7.44 43.63
C ASP A 354 21.02 -6.02 44.20
N ARG A 355 22.23 -5.72 44.72
CA ARG A 355 22.60 -4.39 45.27
C ARG A 355 22.30 -3.25 44.30
N TRP A 356 22.67 -3.40 43.04
CA TRP A 356 22.52 -2.35 42.04
C TRP A 356 21.12 -2.37 41.41
N GLN A 357 20.52 -3.55 41.24
CA GLN A 357 19.17 -3.69 40.73
C GLN A 357 18.10 -3.13 41.70
N GLU A 358 18.32 -3.17 43.01
CA GLU A 358 17.45 -2.52 44.00
C GLU A 358 17.35 -1.00 43.78
N GLN A 359 18.42 -0.37 43.29
CA GLN A 359 18.44 1.06 42.98
C GLN A 359 17.98 1.37 41.56
N LEU A 360 18.38 0.55 40.57
CA LEU A 360 18.04 0.78 39.17
C LEU A 360 16.56 0.52 38.87
N LYS A 361 15.96 -0.55 39.39
CA LYS A 361 14.58 -0.96 39.04
C LYS A 361 13.53 0.14 39.27
N PRO A 362 13.51 0.85 40.42
CA PRO A 362 12.56 1.94 40.63
C PRO A 362 12.68 3.07 39.59
N MET A 363 13.92 3.44 39.23
CA MET A 363 14.19 4.53 38.29
C MET A 363 13.85 4.14 36.86
N LEU A 364 14.27 2.93 36.45
CA LEU A 364 13.93 2.35 35.16
C LEU A 364 12.42 2.21 34.98
N GLY A 365 11.72 1.68 35.99
CA GLY A 365 10.27 1.53 35.96
C GLY A 365 9.51 2.85 35.89
N LYS A 366 9.96 3.89 36.61
CA LYS A 366 9.34 5.23 36.59
C LYS A 366 9.40 5.88 35.19
N ARG A 367 10.43 5.56 34.41
CA ARG A 367 10.70 6.15 33.09
C ARG A 367 10.39 5.19 31.94
N ASP A 368 9.86 4.01 32.21
CA ASP A 368 9.63 2.96 31.22
C ASP A 368 10.90 2.60 30.40
N ILE A 369 12.05 2.58 31.08
CA ILE A 369 13.33 2.18 30.48
C ILE A 369 13.51 0.68 30.72
N THR A 370 13.70 -0.08 29.66
CA THR A 370 13.87 -1.53 29.77
C THR A 370 15.32 -1.89 30.10
N ASN A 371 15.53 -2.66 31.17
CA ASN A 371 16.80 -3.37 31.39
C ASN A 371 16.86 -4.58 30.45
N LYS A 372 17.84 -4.61 29.55
CA LYS A 372 18.03 -5.70 28.58
C LYS A 372 18.74 -6.92 29.17
N GLY A 373 19.40 -6.77 30.33
CA GLY A 373 20.12 -7.85 31.03
C GLY A 373 21.24 -8.50 30.20
N ASN A 374 21.66 -7.89 29.10
CA ASN A 374 22.69 -8.44 28.23
C ASN A 374 24.02 -7.71 28.43
N LYS A 375 25.10 -8.32 27.93
CA LYS A 375 26.46 -7.85 28.21
C LYS A 375 26.84 -6.61 27.41
N GLN A 376 26.12 -6.25 26.35
CA GLN A 376 26.49 -5.17 25.42
C GLN A 376 25.60 -3.93 25.56
N ASP A 377 24.28 -4.15 25.58
CA ASP A 377 23.23 -3.17 25.73
C ASP A 377 22.57 -3.41 27.09
N TYR A 378 22.70 -2.48 28.02
CA TYR A 378 22.21 -2.62 29.38
C TYR A 378 20.78 -2.09 29.52
N THR A 379 20.51 -0.93 28.92
CA THR A 379 19.19 -0.32 28.91
C THR A 379 18.75 0.01 27.50
N THR A 380 17.44 0.11 27.29
CA THR A 380 16.87 0.59 26.03
C THR A 380 15.54 1.30 26.30
N LYS A 381 15.30 2.39 25.58
CA LYS A 381 13.98 3.00 25.44
C LYS A 381 13.85 3.61 24.05
N THR A 382 12.68 3.46 23.44
CA THR A 382 12.32 4.11 22.17
C THR A 382 11.34 5.24 22.47
N TYR A 383 11.50 6.34 21.75
CA TYR A 383 10.72 7.55 21.87
C TYR A 383 10.12 7.90 20.51
N ASP A 384 8.88 8.36 20.52
CA ASP A 384 8.22 8.89 19.34
C ASP A 384 8.74 10.29 19.03
N VAL A 385 9.10 10.52 17.77
CA VAL A 385 9.57 11.78 17.23
C VAL A 385 8.52 12.33 16.28
N ASN A 386 8.17 13.60 16.46
CA ASN A 386 7.23 14.26 15.55
C ASN A 386 7.88 14.48 14.17
N GLN A 387 7.55 13.63 13.20
CA GLN A 387 8.14 13.64 11.86
C GLN A 387 7.90 14.95 11.09
N SER A 388 6.76 15.63 11.33
CA SER A 388 6.43 16.89 10.64
C SER A 388 7.35 18.06 10.99
N ARG A 389 8.16 17.93 12.05
CA ARG A 389 9.08 18.96 12.56
C ARG A 389 10.55 18.55 12.52
N LEU A 390 10.88 17.50 11.74
CA LEU A 390 12.27 17.09 11.58
C LEU A 390 13.11 18.20 10.89
N PRO A 391 14.42 18.30 11.19
CA PRO A 391 15.13 17.50 12.19
C PRO A 391 14.97 18.04 13.63
N GLY A 392 14.38 19.22 13.83
CA GLY A 392 14.33 19.89 15.14
C GLY A 392 13.65 19.07 16.24
N SER A 393 12.52 18.43 15.92
CA SER A 393 11.83 17.53 16.87
C SER A 393 12.69 16.35 17.33
N TYR A 394 13.60 15.85 16.50
CA TYR A 394 14.50 14.77 16.88
C TYR A 394 15.43 15.23 18.01
N PHE A 395 15.97 16.44 17.93
CA PHE A 395 16.88 16.99 18.95
C PHE A 395 16.14 17.36 20.24
N GLU A 396 14.91 17.87 20.15
CA GLU A 396 14.03 18.06 21.32
C GLU A 396 13.75 16.72 22.05
N THR A 397 13.48 15.66 21.30
CA THR A 397 13.30 14.30 21.83
C THR A 397 14.60 13.74 22.39
N LEU A 398 15.76 13.99 21.74
CA LEU A 398 17.07 13.57 22.23
C LEU A 398 17.41 14.20 23.58
N ALA A 399 17.17 15.51 23.73
CA ALA A 399 17.35 16.21 25.00
C ALA A 399 16.50 15.59 26.11
N THR A 400 15.24 15.29 25.79
CA THR A 400 14.33 14.59 26.72
C THR A 400 14.86 13.21 27.08
N ALA A 401 15.23 12.41 26.08
CA ALA A 401 15.77 11.06 26.30
C ALA A 401 17.05 11.08 27.14
N PHE A 402 17.93 12.05 26.91
CA PHE A 402 19.16 12.25 27.66
C PHE A 402 18.86 12.57 29.13
N GLU A 403 18.02 13.57 29.40
CA GLU A 403 17.59 13.96 30.75
C GLU A 403 17.02 12.76 31.54
N GLU A 404 16.18 11.93 30.91
CA GLU A 404 15.65 10.72 31.56
C GLU A 404 16.72 9.70 31.92
N HIS A 405 17.78 9.61 31.12
CA HIS A 405 18.87 8.66 31.29
C HIS A 405 19.98 9.16 32.21
N GLN A 406 20.02 10.45 32.59
CA GLN A 406 21.04 10.98 33.50
C GLN A 406 21.06 10.26 34.84
N GLN A 407 19.88 10.05 35.41
CA GLN A 407 19.70 9.31 36.67
C GLN A 407 20.22 7.87 36.58
N VAL A 408 20.03 7.22 35.43
CA VAL A 408 20.59 5.88 35.18
C VAL A 408 22.11 5.97 35.01
N ALA A 409 22.60 7.01 34.35
CA ALA A 409 24.02 7.26 34.12
C ALA A 409 24.78 7.52 35.43
N GLU A 410 24.20 8.20 36.41
CA GLU A 410 24.81 8.41 37.73
C GLU A 410 25.08 7.08 38.46
N ILE A 411 24.12 6.15 38.42
CA ILE A 411 24.32 4.83 39.02
C ILE A 411 25.29 4.00 38.17
N ALA A 412 25.16 4.06 36.84
CA ALA A 412 26.09 3.38 35.93
C ALA A 412 27.53 3.85 36.15
N ASP A 413 27.75 5.13 36.42
CA ASP A 413 29.06 5.70 36.70
C ASP A 413 29.68 5.10 37.97
N GLN A 414 28.92 4.98 39.06
CA GLN A 414 29.38 4.33 40.29
C GLN A 414 29.72 2.85 40.07
N ILE A 415 28.88 2.13 39.31
CA ILE A 415 29.14 0.73 38.94
C ILE A 415 30.42 0.63 38.11
N HIS A 416 30.63 1.57 37.18
CA HIS A 416 31.80 1.63 36.32
C HIS A 416 33.07 1.87 37.13
N GLN A 417 33.09 2.85 38.02
CA GLN A 417 34.22 3.12 38.92
C GLN A 417 34.58 1.89 39.78
N GLU A 418 33.57 1.21 40.35
CA GLU A 418 33.81 -0.04 41.08
C GLU A 418 34.34 -1.18 40.19
N ALA A 419 33.89 -1.26 38.94
CA ALA A 419 34.35 -2.28 37.99
C ALA A 419 35.80 -2.05 37.55
N VAL A 420 36.19 -0.81 37.30
CA VAL A 420 37.57 -0.43 36.97
C VAL A 420 38.52 -0.72 38.14
N GLY A 421 38.13 -0.35 39.36
CA GLY A 421 38.92 -0.63 40.56
C GLY A 421 39.02 -2.12 40.92
N GLY A 422 38.00 -2.92 40.56
CA GLY A 422 37.99 -4.37 40.76
C GLY A 422 38.78 -5.15 39.72
N ALA A 423 38.84 -4.68 38.47
CA ALA A 423 39.59 -5.31 37.39
C ALA A 423 41.11 -5.08 37.47
N SER A 424 41.56 -4.10 38.25
CA SER A 424 42.99 -3.79 38.46
C SER A 424 43.67 -4.65 39.54
N LEU A 425 42.97 -5.64 40.12
CA LEU A 425 43.41 -6.45 41.26
C LEU A 425 43.62 -7.95 40.94
N ASP A 426 43.43 -8.36 39.70
CA ASP A 426 43.83 -9.67 39.16
C ASP A 426 44.99 -9.48 38.15
#